data_AF-A0A7Y5HHK4-F1
#
_entry.id   AF-A0A7Y5HHK4-F1
#
_cell.length_a   1.000
_cell.length_b   1.000
_cell.length_c   1.000
_cell.angle_alpha   90.00
_cell.angle_beta   90.00
_cell.angle_gamma   90.00
#
_symmetry.space_group_name_H-M   'P 1'
#
loop_
_entity.id
_entity.type
_entity.pdbx_description
1 polymer ?
#
loop_
_entity_poly.entity_id
_entity_poly.type
_entity_poly.pdbx_seq_one_letter_code
_entity_poly.pdbx_strand_id
1 'polypeptide(L)'
;MPESPVPPPDVYVPLLLVVLIAGGLAAVLLSVSTVVTKLTMRRRLRSPTRNTPYECGLPILTDARTRFSVKFYIVAMLFILFDIEVVFLYPWAVIYGRGDSARGGLGLGFLFLELLVFLGILFLGWLYVVRKGVLEWQAE
;
A
#
# COMPACT_ATOMS: atom_id res chain seq x y z
N MET A 1 15.21 9.59 35.42
CA MET A 1 14.98 10.60 34.37
C MET A 1 13.63 10.29 33.75
N PRO A 2 12.75 11.28 33.48
CA PRO A 2 11.54 11.01 32.72
C PRO A 2 11.96 10.49 31.34
N GLU A 3 11.49 9.30 30.99
CA GLU A 3 11.64 8.72 29.65
C GLU A 3 11.18 9.76 28.62
N SER A 4 12.03 10.08 27.64
CA SER A 4 11.63 10.97 26.55
C SER A 4 10.47 10.34 25.76
N PRO A 5 9.50 11.11 25.26
CA PRO A 5 8.36 10.57 24.51
C PRO A 5 8.75 9.88 23.19
N VAL A 6 9.97 10.13 22.72
CA VAL A 6 10.53 9.57 21.49
C VAL A 6 11.36 8.33 21.84
N PRO A 7 11.16 7.21 21.11
CA PRO A 7 12.01 6.04 21.28
C PRO A 7 13.45 6.41 20.92
N PRO A 8 14.43 5.84 21.64
CA PRO A 8 15.83 6.18 21.41
C PRO A 8 16.26 5.71 20.01
N PRO A 9 17.25 6.38 19.37
CA PRO A 9 17.63 6.12 17.97
C PRO A 9 18.07 4.67 17.67
N ASP A 10 18.56 3.97 18.68
CA ASP A 10 18.94 2.55 18.66
C ASP A 10 17.78 1.62 18.31
N VAL A 11 16.53 2.02 18.53
CA VAL A 11 15.34 1.25 18.10
C VAL A 11 15.21 1.20 16.57
N TYR A 12 15.68 2.24 15.86
CA TYR A 12 15.58 2.30 14.41
C TYR A 12 16.75 1.61 13.69
N VAL A 13 17.87 1.39 14.38
CA VAL A 13 19.08 0.78 13.79
C VAL A 13 18.82 -0.67 13.33
N PRO A 14 18.19 -1.56 14.13
CA PRO A 14 17.82 -2.90 13.68
C PRO A 14 16.87 -2.89 12.48
N LEU A 15 15.88 -1.99 12.46
CA LEU A 15 14.93 -1.87 11.36
C LEU A 15 15.63 -1.49 10.05
N LEU A 16 16.50 -0.47 10.10
CA LEU A 16 17.30 -0.05 8.95
C LEU A 16 18.19 -1.20 8.45
N LEU A 17 18.83 -1.91 9.36
CA LEU A 17 19.70 -3.05 9.04
C LEU A 17 18.91 -4.16 8.34
N VAL A 18 17.70 -4.50 8.81
CA VAL A 18 16.83 -5.49 8.16
C VAL A 18 16.47 -5.07 6.73
N VAL A 19 16.08 -3.81 6.53
CA VAL A 19 15.76 -3.27 5.20
C VAL A 19 16.96 -3.34 4.26
N LEU A 20 18.15 -3.00 4.76
CA LEU A 20 19.39 -3.05 3.98
C LEU A 20 19.82 -4.48 3.64
N ILE A 21 19.73 -5.41 4.58
CA ILE A 21 20.04 -6.82 4.33
C ILE A 21 19.04 -7.42 3.33
N ALA A 22 17.74 -7.18 3.51
CA ALA A 22 16.72 -7.69 2.59
C ALA A 22 16.90 -7.13 1.18
N GLY A 23 17.10 -5.80 1.05
CA GLY A 23 17.36 -5.16 -0.24
C GLY A 23 18.67 -5.62 -0.87
N GLY A 24 19.74 -5.75 -0.08
CA GLY A 24 21.03 -6.24 -0.51
C GLY A 24 20.97 -7.69 -0.99
N LEU A 25 20.29 -8.57 -0.26
CA LEU A 25 20.08 -9.96 -0.65
C LEU A 25 19.29 -10.05 -1.95
N ALA A 26 18.20 -9.29 -2.10
CA ALA A 26 17.42 -9.24 -3.33
C ALA A 26 18.29 -8.80 -4.53
N ALA A 27 19.11 -7.77 -4.35
CA ALA A 27 20.03 -7.29 -5.37
C ALA A 27 21.11 -8.33 -5.73
N VAL A 28 21.68 -9.03 -4.74
CA VAL A 28 22.66 -10.11 -4.96
C VAL A 28 22.02 -11.27 -5.73
N LEU A 29 20.85 -11.74 -5.31
CA LEU A 29 20.14 -12.83 -5.97
C LEU A 29 19.79 -12.48 -7.42
N LEU A 30 19.33 -11.25 -7.67
CA LEU A 30 19.04 -10.78 -9.03
C LEU A 30 20.32 -10.66 -9.88
N SER A 31 21.42 -10.17 -9.29
CA SER A 31 22.71 -10.04 -9.97
C SER A 31 23.31 -11.41 -10.30
N VAL A 32 23.32 -12.35 -9.37
CA VAL A 32 23.77 -13.72 -9.58
C VAL A 32 22.92 -14.40 -10.66
N SER A 33 21.59 -14.30 -10.57
CA SER A 33 20.66 -14.86 -11.55
C SER A 33 20.94 -14.34 -12.97
N THR A 34 21.13 -13.02 -13.13
CA THR A 34 21.42 -12.41 -14.43
C THR A 34 22.80 -12.79 -14.96
N VAL A 35 23.84 -12.84 -14.11
CA VAL A 35 25.20 -13.25 -14.50
C VAL A 35 25.22 -14.72 -14.91
N VAL A 36 24.66 -15.62 -14.11
CA VAL A 36 24.58 -17.05 -14.42
C VAL A 36 23.80 -17.28 -15.71
N THR A 37 22.68 -16.59 -15.90
CA THR A 37 21.90 -16.70 -17.15
C THR A 37 22.70 -16.23 -18.37
N LYS A 38 23.45 -15.13 -18.25
CA LYS A 38 24.32 -14.62 -19.33
C LYS A 38 25.48 -15.56 -19.68
N LEU A 39 26.08 -16.20 -18.67
CA LEU A 39 27.19 -17.13 -18.86
C LEU A 39 26.72 -18.46 -19.46
N THR A 40 25.67 -19.06 -18.91
CA THR A 40 25.21 -20.40 -19.30
C THR A 40 24.33 -20.39 -20.55
N MET A 41 23.48 -19.37 -20.74
CA MET A 41 22.46 -19.33 -21.81
C MET A 41 22.75 -18.30 -22.90
N ARG A 42 24.01 -17.92 -23.11
CA ARG A 42 24.44 -16.86 -24.03
C ARG A 42 23.88 -17.00 -25.45
N ARG A 43 23.79 -18.24 -25.98
CA ARG A 43 23.22 -18.52 -27.32
C ARG A 43 21.70 -18.27 -27.37
N ARG A 44 20.96 -18.66 -26.33
CA ARG A 44 19.50 -18.51 -26.23
C ARG A 44 19.08 -17.05 -26.00
N LEU A 45 19.92 -16.27 -25.33
CA LEU A 45 19.74 -14.82 -25.10
C LEU A 45 19.83 -13.97 -26.37
N ARG A 46 20.56 -14.42 -27.40
CA ARG A 46 20.73 -13.70 -28.68
C ARG A 46 19.57 -13.88 -29.65
N SER A 47 18.55 -14.67 -29.32
CA SER A 47 17.40 -14.86 -30.20
C SER A 47 16.55 -13.58 -30.27
N PRO A 48 16.28 -13.02 -31.46
CA PRO A 48 15.46 -11.81 -31.61
C PRO A 48 14.03 -12.01 -31.10
N THR A 49 13.51 -13.23 -31.19
CA THR A 49 12.16 -13.62 -30.71
C THR A 49 12.03 -13.65 -29.18
N ARG A 50 13.13 -13.63 -28.41
CA ARG A 50 13.07 -13.62 -26.94
C ARG A 50 12.71 -12.25 -26.38
N ASN A 51 13.00 -11.19 -27.14
CA ASN A 51 12.79 -9.80 -26.72
C ASN A 51 11.50 -9.20 -27.29
N THR A 52 10.70 -10.00 -28.00
CA THR A 52 9.37 -9.59 -28.46
C THR A 52 8.34 -9.88 -27.36
N PRO A 53 7.36 -8.99 -27.13
CA PRO A 53 6.26 -9.29 -26.21
C PRO A 53 5.51 -10.56 -26.59
N TYR A 54 4.92 -11.19 -25.59
CA TYR A 54 4.20 -12.45 -25.75
C TYR A 54 2.81 -12.21 -26.34
N GLU A 55 2.58 -12.69 -27.57
CA GLU A 55 1.29 -12.59 -28.27
C GLU A 55 0.98 -13.91 -28.99
N CYS A 56 1.11 -15.05 -28.29
CA CYS A 56 0.92 -16.41 -28.85
C CYS A 56 1.75 -16.72 -30.11
N GLY A 57 2.87 -16.01 -30.33
CA GLY A 57 3.73 -16.16 -31.51
C GLY A 57 3.33 -15.28 -32.71
N LEU A 58 2.32 -14.43 -32.55
CA LEU A 58 1.90 -13.45 -33.55
C LEU A 58 2.65 -12.12 -33.36
N PRO A 59 2.84 -11.33 -34.44
CA PRO A 59 3.30 -9.96 -34.30
C PRO A 59 2.21 -9.10 -33.64
N ILE A 60 2.61 -8.14 -32.83
CA ILE A 60 1.68 -7.21 -32.17
C ILE A 60 1.05 -6.31 -33.24
N LEU A 61 -0.27 -6.40 -33.38
CA LEU A 61 -1.02 -5.64 -34.38
C LEU A 61 -1.56 -4.31 -33.84
N THR A 62 -1.58 -4.13 -32.51
CA THR A 62 -2.26 -3.03 -31.83
C THR A 62 -1.31 -2.25 -30.93
N ASP A 63 -1.50 -0.93 -30.84
CA ASP A 63 -0.76 -0.07 -29.93
C ASP A 63 -1.11 -0.39 -28.46
N ALA A 64 -0.09 -0.48 -27.60
CA ALA A 64 -0.23 -0.81 -26.18
C ALA A 64 -0.80 0.35 -25.32
N ARG A 65 -1.08 1.50 -25.94
CA ARG A 65 -1.55 2.73 -25.26
C ARG A 65 -3.07 2.82 -25.22
N THR A 66 -3.74 1.80 -24.69
CA THR A 66 -5.18 1.85 -24.44
C THR A 66 -5.48 2.49 -23.09
N ARG A 67 -6.65 3.12 -22.97
CA ARG A 67 -7.10 3.66 -21.68
C ARG A 67 -7.58 2.49 -20.82
N PHE A 68 -6.99 2.35 -19.64
CA PHE A 68 -7.49 1.43 -18.63
C PHE A 68 -8.84 1.91 -18.08
N SER A 69 -9.63 0.98 -17.57
CA SER A 69 -10.95 1.30 -16.99
C SER A 69 -10.83 2.28 -15.83
N VAL A 70 -11.74 3.27 -15.77
CA VAL A 70 -11.83 4.25 -14.67
C VAL A 70 -12.09 3.57 -13.32
N LYS A 71 -12.57 2.32 -13.31
CA LYS A 71 -12.83 1.53 -12.11
C LYS A 71 -11.59 1.43 -11.20
N PHE A 72 -10.38 1.28 -11.76
CA PHE A 72 -9.14 1.25 -10.97
C PHE A 72 -8.90 2.57 -10.22
N TYR A 73 -9.20 3.70 -10.86
CA TYR A 73 -9.09 5.02 -10.24
C TYR A 73 -10.04 5.17 -9.06
N ILE A 74 -11.30 4.73 -9.20
CA ILE A 74 -12.29 4.84 -8.12
C ILE A 74 -11.89 3.98 -6.92
N VAL A 75 -11.38 2.77 -7.15
CA VAL A 75 -10.88 1.90 -6.08
C VAL A 75 -9.68 2.54 -5.36
N ALA A 76 -8.72 3.10 -6.11
CA ALA A 76 -7.56 3.77 -5.53
C ALA A 76 -7.95 5.02 -4.72
N MET A 77 -8.88 5.83 -5.24
CA MET A 77 -9.38 7.02 -4.54
C MET A 77 -10.11 6.64 -3.25
N LEU A 78 -10.93 5.59 -3.29
CA LEU A 78 -11.61 5.06 -2.10
C LEU A 78 -10.61 4.53 -1.07
N PHE A 79 -9.57 3.82 -1.51
CA PHE A 79 -8.49 3.34 -0.63
C PHE A 79 -7.78 4.49 0.08
N ILE A 80 -7.40 5.55 -0.64
CA ILE A 80 -6.75 6.73 -0.05
C ILE A 80 -7.65 7.38 1.01
N LEU A 81 -8.95 7.49 0.73
CA LEU A 81 -9.92 8.07 1.67
C LEU A 81 -10.02 7.26 2.96
N PHE A 82 -10.04 5.92 2.87
CA PHE A 82 -10.01 5.03 4.03
C PHE A 82 -8.67 4.99 4.75
N ASP A 83 -7.55 5.09 4.04
CA ASP A 83 -6.22 5.13 4.67
C ASP A 83 -6.08 6.40 5.54
N ILE A 84 -6.57 7.54 5.02
CA ILE A 84 -6.63 8.80 5.77
C ILE A 84 -7.54 8.67 7.01
N GLU A 85 -8.67 7.96 6.92
CA GLU A 85 -9.53 7.67 8.08
C GLU A 85 -8.74 7.00 9.20
N VAL A 86 -7.96 5.96 8.88
CA VAL A 86 -7.14 5.24 9.87
C VAL A 86 -6.06 6.14 10.47
N VAL A 87 -5.45 7.02 9.67
CA VAL A 87 -4.50 8.05 10.17
C VAL A 87 -5.14 8.92 11.25
N PHE A 88 -6.41 9.31 11.09
CA PHE A 88 -7.15 10.06 12.12
C PHE A 88 -7.54 9.21 13.33
N LEU A 89 -7.72 7.89 13.17
CA LEU A 89 -7.99 6.98 14.28
C LEU A 89 -6.77 6.74 15.20
N TYR A 90 -5.54 6.85 14.68
CA TYR A 90 -4.33 6.57 15.46
C TYR A 90 -4.15 7.45 16.71
N PRO A 91 -4.23 8.80 16.63
CA PRO A 91 -4.13 9.65 17.81
C PRO A 91 -5.19 9.31 18.87
N TRP A 92 -6.42 9.02 18.43
CA TRP A 92 -7.50 8.59 19.32
C TRP A 92 -7.13 7.28 20.03
N ALA A 93 -6.69 6.26 19.28
CA ALA A 93 -6.32 4.96 19.84
C ALA A 93 -5.17 5.05 20.85
N VAL A 94 -4.18 5.93 20.61
CA VAL A 94 -3.05 6.14 21.52
C VAL A 94 -3.47 6.86 22.80
N ILE A 95 -4.29 7.91 22.70
CA ILE A 95 -4.73 8.70 23.86
C ILE A 95 -5.61 7.85 24.78
N TYR A 96 -6.58 7.12 24.20
CA TYR A 96 -7.48 6.25 24.95
C TYR A 96 -6.78 4.99 25.47
N GLY A 97 -5.86 4.40 24.69
CA GLY A 97 -5.11 3.21 25.08
C GLY A 97 -4.14 3.44 26.25
N ARG A 98 -3.71 4.68 26.50
CA ARG A 98 -2.79 5.04 27.59
C ARG A 98 -3.49 5.55 28.86
N GLY A 99 -4.81 5.73 28.85
CA GLY A 99 -5.55 6.28 29.99
C GLY A 99 -5.31 7.77 30.26
N ASP A 100 -4.62 8.48 29.35
CA ASP A 100 -4.33 9.92 29.45
C ASP A 100 -5.58 10.81 29.18
N SER A 101 -6.73 10.19 28.92
CA SER A 101 -8.02 10.83 28.62
C SER A 101 -8.57 11.73 29.75
N ALA A 102 -7.94 11.74 30.93
CA ALA A 102 -8.30 12.64 32.03
C ALA A 102 -7.66 14.05 31.92
N ARG A 103 -6.74 14.30 30.96
CA ARG A 103 -5.99 15.56 30.86
C ARG A 103 -6.63 16.64 30.00
N GLY A 104 -7.59 16.29 29.13
CA GLY A 104 -8.38 17.25 28.37
C GLY A 104 -9.76 17.36 28.99
N GLY A 105 -10.20 18.56 29.40
CA GLY A 105 -11.49 18.79 30.07
C GLY A 105 -12.76 18.46 29.25
N LEU A 106 -12.62 17.79 28.09
CA LEU A 106 -13.71 17.24 27.29
C LEU A 106 -13.95 15.79 27.74
N GLY A 107 -15.10 15.54 28.35
CA GLY A 107 -15.42 14.23 28.92
C GLY A 107 -15.29 13.07 27.91
N LEU A 108 -14.88 11.90 28.39
CA LEU A 108 -14.68 10.66 27.64
C LEU A 108 -15.80 10.32 26.65
N GLY A 109 -17.05 10.65 26.99
CA GLY A 109 -18.22 10.41 26.15
C GLY A 109 -18.31 11.33 24.92
N PHE A 110 -17.83 12.57 25.00
CA PHE A 110 -17.88 13.53 23.88
C PHE A 110 -16.92 13.12 22.76
N LEU A 111 -15.66 12.85 23.11
CA LEU A 111 -14.63 12.42 22.16
C LEU A 111 -14.94 11.04 21.53
N PHE A 112 -15.60 10.15 22.27
CA PHE A 112 -16.09 8.88 21.72
C PHE A 112 -17.25 9.09 20.74
N LEU A 113 -18.17 10.00 21.06
CA LEU A 113 -19.28 10.34 20.17
C LEU A 113 -18.79 11.01 18.88
N GLU A 114 -17.79 11.89 18.97
CA GLU A 114 -17.16 12.52 17.80
C GLU A 114 -16.51 11.49 16.87
N LEU A 115 -15.81 10.49 17.45
CA LEU A 115 -15.29 9.35 16.70
C LEU A 115 -16.39 8.57 15.98
N LEU A 116 -17.47 8.23 16.69
CA LEU A 116 -18.61 7.50 16.11
C LEU A 116 -19.28 8.28 14.98
N VAL A 117 -19.41 9.60 15.13
CA VAL A 117 -19.95 10.46 14.07
C VAL A 117 -19.01 10.50 12.87
N PHE A 118 -17.70 10.66 13.08
CA PHE A 118 -16.68 10.65 12.03
C PHE A 118 -16.69 9.33 11.24
N LEU A 119 -16.62 8.19 11.94
CA LEU A 119 -16.73 6.85 11.36
C LEU A 119 -18.08 6.65 10.66
N GLY A 120 -19.17 7.13 11.25
CA GLY A 120 -20.51 7.02 10.70
C GLY A 120 -20.62 7.73 9.34
N ILE A 121 -20.09 8.95 9.21
CA ILE A 121 -20.12 9.71 7.95
C ILE A 121 -19.37 8.98 6.83
N LEU A 122 -18.16 8.48 7.11
CA LEU A 122 -17.34 7.77 6.13
C LEU A 122 -17.93 6.40 5.77
N PHE A 123 -18.43 5.68 6.77
CA PHE A 123 -19.15 4.42 6.57
C PHE A 123 -20.40 4.59 5.70
N LEU A 124 -21.16 5.68 5.88
CA LEU A 124 -22.29 6.02 5.01
C LEU A 124 -21.83 6.28 3.57
N GLY A 125 -20.73 7.00 3.38
CA GLY A 125 -20.13 7.24 2.06
C GLY A 125 -19.73 5.93 1.37
N TRP A 126 -19.10 5.02 2.10
CA TRP A 126 -18.79 3.69 1.60
C TRP A 126 -20.02 2.88 1.24
N LEU A 127 -21.01 2.84 2.13
CA LEU A 127 -22.26 2.12 1.90
C LEU A 127 -22.96 2.66 0.65
N TYR A 128 -22.94 3.97 0.41
CA TYR A 128 -23.45 4.59 -0.80
C TYR A 128 -22.72 4.10 -2.06
N VAL A 129 -21.39 4.05 -2.04
CA VAL A 129 -20.57 3.57 -3.17
C VAL A 129 -20.87 2.10 -3.49
N VAL A 130 -20.98 1.26 -2.45
CA VAL A 130 -21.35 -0.16 -2.59
C VAL A 130 -22.76 -0.31 -3.14
N ARG A 131 -23.73 0.44 -2.60
CA ARG A 131 -25.13 0.44 -3.08
C ARG A 131 -25.27 0.90 -4.53
N LYS A 132 -24.38 1.78 -4.99
CA LYS A 132 -24.33 2.22 -6.39
C LYS A 132 -23.64 1.22 -7.33
N GLY A 133 -23.15 0.09 -6.84
CA GLY A 133 -22.50 -0.93 -7.67
C GLY A 133 -21.21 -0.45 -8.33
N VAL A 134 -20.60 0.63 -7.84
CA VAL A 134 -19.40 1.23 -8.48
C VAL A 134 -18.20 0.30 -8.40
N LEU A 135 -18.22 -0.63 -7.44
CA LEU A 135 -17.21 -1.66 -7.22
C LEU A 135 -17.48 -2.93 -8.03
N GLU A 136 -18.57 -3.00 -8.79
CA GLU A 136 -18.92 -4.19 -9.57
C GLU A 136 -18.06 -4.30 -10.83
N TRP A 137 -17.30 -5.39 -10.88
CA TRP A 137 -16.54 -5.80 -12.05
C TRP A 137 -17.46 -6.61 -12.97
N GLN A 138 -18.28 -5.91 -13.75
CA GLN A 138 -18.80 -6.50 -14.98
C GLN A 138 -17.59 -6.80 -15.87
N ALA A 139 -17.31 -8.10 -16.08
CA ALA A 139 -16.46 -8.54 -17.17
C ALA A 139 -17.24 -8.27 -18.45
N GLU A 140 -16.84 -7.21 -19.15
CA GLU A 140 -17.34 -6.92 -20.49
C GLU A 140 -16.73 -7.91 -21.50
#